data_AF-A0A355L6I9-F1
#
_entry.id   AF-A0A355L6I9-F1
#
_cell.length_a   1.000
_cell.length_b   1.000
_cell.length_c   1.000
_cell.angle_alpha   90.00
_cell.angle_beta   90.00
_cell.angle_gamma   90.00
#
_symmetry.space_group_name_H-M   'P 1'
#
loop_
_entity.id
_entity.type
_entity.pdbx_description
1 polymer ?
#
loop_
_entity_poly.entity_id
_entity_poly.type
_entity_poly.pdbx_seq_one_letter_code
_entity_poly.pdbx_strand_id
1 'polypeptide(L)'
;IFYFTADGRIDFRELVKDLAATLHTRIELRQIGVRDESKMLGGLGICGRPFCCSTFLDGFHSVTIKMAKDQGLSLAPGKISGTCGR
;
A
#
# COMPACT_ATOMS: atom_id res chain seq x y z
N ILE A 1 -6.77 11.45 12.02
CA ILE A 1 -6.22 11.37 10.65
C ILE A 1 -6.85 10.16 9.99
N PHE A 2 -7.35 10.30 8.76
CA PHE A 2 -7.82 9.18 7.94
C PHE A 2 -6.88 8.99 6.77
N TYR A 3 -6.46 7.76 6.55
CA TYR A 3 -5.66 7.38 5.39
C TYR A 3 -6.58 6.88 4.28
N PHE A 4 -6.24 7.21 3.04
CA PHE A 4 -6.99 6.72 1.88
C PHE A 4 -6.07 6.46 0.69
N THR A 5 -6.51 5.59 -0.21
CA THR A 5 -5.90 5.30 -1.51
C THR A 5 -6.82 5.78 -2.62
N ALA A 6 -6.24 6.28 -3.70
CA ALA A 6 -6.97 6.73 -4.89
C ALA A 6 -6.03 6.79 -6.09
N ASP A 7 -6.52 6.48 -7.29
CA ASP A 7 -5.75 6.56 -8.53
C ASP A 7 -5.52 8.00 -9.00
N GLY A 8 -6.37 8.93 -8.57
CA GLY A 8 -6.33 10.34 -8.96
C GLY A 8 -6.63 11.28 -7.81
N ARG A 9 -6.70 12.58 -8.13
CA ARG A 9 -7.06 13.61 -7.16
C ARG A 9 -8.55 13.56 -6.88
N ILE A 10 -8.91 13.42 -5.61
CA ILE A 10 -10.30 13.44 -5.14
C ILE A 10 -10.54 14.74 -4.36
N ASP A 11 -11.68 15.39 -4.60
CA ASP A 11 -12.13 16.55 -3.83
C ASP A 11 -13.01 16.08 -2.65
N PHE A 12 -12.49 16.27 -1.43
CA PHE A 12 -13.17 15.87 -0.19
C PHE A 12 -13.73 17.06 0.61
N ARG A 13 -13.84 18.25 0.03
CA ARG A 13 -14.23 19.47 0.78
C ARG A 13 -15.54 19.30 1.55
N GLU A 14 -16.59 18.77 0.91
CA GLU A 14 -17.88 18.55 1.57
C GLU A 14 -17.79 17.44 2.64
N LEU A 15 -17.13 16.31 2.34
CA LEU A 15 -16.96 15.23 3.31
C LEU A 15 -16.19 15.69 4.57
N VAL A 16 -15.14 16.50 4.39
CA VAL A 16 -14.37 17.05 5.52
C VAL A 16 -15.24 17.96 6.37
N LYS A 17 -16.10 18.78 5.75
CA LYS A 17 -17.04 19.66 6.45
C LYS A 17 -18.04 18.85 7.28
N ASP A 18 -18.62 17.80 6.70
CA ASP A 18 -19.60 16.94 7.38
C ASP A 18 -18.96 16.18 8.55
N LEU A 19 -17.77 15.61 8.34
CA LEU A 19 -17.03 14.90 9.38
C LEU A 19 -16.60 15.84 10.52
N ALA A 20 -16.11 17.04 10.19
CA ALA A 20 -15.70 18.01 11.20
C ALA A 20 -16.90 18.51 12.02
N ALA A 21 -18.05 18.73 11.38
CA ALA A 21 -19.29 19.12 12.05
C ALA A 21 -19.81 18.01 12.97
N THR A 22 -19.71 16.74 12.55
CA THR A 22 -20.21 15.59 13.30
C THR A 22 -19.30 15.19 14.46
N LEU A 23 -17.98 15.20 14.24
CA LEU A 23 -16.99 14.72 15.22
C LEU A 23 -16.40 15.84 16.09
N HIS A 24 -16.79 17.10 15.83
CA HIS A 24 -16.31 18.29 16.53
C HIS A 24 -14.78 18.36 16.70
N THR A 25 -14.05 17.83 15.72
CA THR A 25 -12.60 17.64 15.78
C THR A 25 -11.98 17.97 14.42
N ARG A 26 -10.71 18.41 14.41
CA ARG A 26 -9.97 18.64 13.16
C ARG A 26 -9.79 17.33 12.40
N ILE A 27 -10.31 17.29 11.17
CA ILE A 27 -10.17 16.15 10.26
C ILE A 27 -8.97 16.39 9.35
N GLU A 28 -8.12 15.37 9.22
CA GLU A 28 -7.02 15.32 8.27
C GLU A 28 -7.20 14.07 7.41
N LEU A 29 -7.28 14.27 6.10
CA LEU A 29 -7.30 13.20 5.12
C LEU A 29 -5.93 13.13 4.45
N ARG A 30 -5.29 11.97 4.52
CA ARG A 30 -3.95 11.75 3.97
C ARG A 30 -3.97 10.64 2.93
N GLN A 31 -3.64 11.00 1.70
CA GLN A 31 -3.47 10.02 0.63
C GLN A 31 -2.18 9.23 0.89
N ILE A 32 -2.27 7.91 0.76
CA ILE A 32 -1.13 6.98 0.85
C ILE A 32 -1.09 6.10 -0.40
N GLY A 33 0.07 5.49 -0.66
CA GLY A 33 0.20 4.54 -1.78
C GLY A 33 -0.37 3.17 -1.43
N VAL A 34 -0.70 2.38 -2.45
CA VAL A 34 -1.19 0.98 -2.31
C VAL A 34 -0.27 0.08 -1.47
N ARG A 35 1.03 0.34 -1.49
CA ARG A 35 2.01 -0.39 -0.65
C ARG A 35 1.91 0.01 0.82
N ASP A 36 1.71 1.30 1.12
CA ASP A 36 1.54 1.78 2.49
C ASP A 36 0.22 1.28 3.07
N GLU A 37 -0.83 1.26 2.27
CA GLU A 37 -2.10 0.63 2.63
C GLU A 37 -1.90 -0.86 2.96
N SER A 38 -1.23 -1.61 2.08
CA SER A 38 -0.89 -3.01 2.35
C SER A 38 -0.01 -3.18 3.59
N LYS A 39 0.92 -2.26 3.84
CA LYS A 39 1.78 -2.24 5.04
C LYS A 39 0.96 -2.02 6.31
N MET A 40 0.01 -1.08 6.29
CA MET A 40 -0.84 -0.74 7.43
C MET A 40 -1.86 -1.85 7.74
N LEU A 41 -2.49 -2.42 6.71
CA LEU A 41 -3.43 -3.53 6.87
C LEU A 41 -2.71 -4.83 7.28
N GLY A 42 -1.48 -5.01 6.82
CA GLY A 42 -0.77 -6.27 6.94
C GLY A 42 -1.42 -7.38 6.11
N GLY A 43 -0.91 -8.60 6.28
CA GLY A 43 -1.38 -9.76 5.53
C GLY A 43 -0.25 -10.73 5.25
N LEU A 44 -0.55 -11.78 4.48
CA LEU A 44 0.40 -12.80 4.08
C LEU A 44 0.76 -12.66 2.62
N GLY A 45 2.06 -12.65 2.32
CA GLY A 45 2.56 -12.71 0.95
C GLY A 45 2.36 -14.09 0.35
N ILE A 46 2.60 -14.21 -0.95
CA ILE A 46 2.52 -15.48 -1.68
C ILE A 46 3.48 -16.56 -1.14
N CYS A 47 4.49 -16.16 -0.37
CA CYS A 47 5.42 -17.05 0.33
C CYS A 47 4.86 -17.59 1.66
N GLY A 48 3.62 -17.24 2.04
CA GLY A 48 2.97 -17.67 3.28
C GLY A 48 3.46 -16.93 4.54
N ARG A 49 4.30 -15.91 4.40
CA ARG A 49 4.84 -15.10 5.51
C ARG A 49 4.15 -13.74 5.57
N PRO A 50 4.16 -13.05 6.73
CA PRO A 50 3.70 -11.67 6.82
C PRO A 50 4.38 -10.78 5.78
N PHE A 51 3.69 -9.75 5.31
CA PHE A 51 4.25 -8.83 4.32
C PHE A 51 5.62 -8.29 4.74
N CYS A 52 6.59 -8.34 3.82
CA CYS A 52 7.93 -7.82 4.08
C CYS A 52 7.88 -6.33 4.45
N CYS A 53 6.99 -5.56 3.80
CA CYS A 53 6.82 -4.14 4.05
C CYS A 53 6.28 -3.81 5.45
N SER A 54 5.55 -4.72 6.10
CA SER A 54 5.01 -4.53 7.45
C SER A 54 5.91 -5.08 8.56
N THR A 55 7.03 -5.73 8.20
CA THR A 55 7.88 -6.43 9.16
C THR A 55 9.30 -5.89 9.20
N PHE A 56 10.07 -6.03 8.11
CA PHE A 56 11.51 -5.75 8.13
C PHE A 56 12.00 -4.91 6.95
N LEU A 57 11.20 -4.79 5.88
CA LEU A 57 11.63 -4.16 4.64
C LEU A 57 11.06 -2.74 4.51
N ASP A 58 11.89 -1.74 4.77
CA ASP A 58 11.53 -0.32 4.61
C ASP A 58 12.08 0.29 3.31
N GLY A 59 13.20 -0.22 2.81
CA GLY A 59 13.80 0.17 1.53
C GLY A 59 13.37 -0.75 0.40
N PHE A 60 12.87 -0.18 -0.70
CA PHE A 60 12.42 -0.96 -1.85
C PHE A 60 13.24 -0.61 -3.09
N HIS A 61 13.77 -1.65 -3.73
CA HIS A 61 14.44 -1.57 -5.01
C HIS A 61 13.60 -2.28 -6.08
N SER A 62 13.69 -1.83 -7.32
CA SER A 62 13.03 -2.50 -8.43
C SER A 62 13.58 -3.92 -8.59
N VAL A 63 12.69 -4.90 -8.64
CA VAL A 63 13.06 -6.29 -8.93
C VAL A 63 13.41 -6.39 -10.41
N THR A 64 14.64 -6.79 -10.72
CA THR A 64 15.08 -7.01 -12.10
C THR A 64 14.72 -8.42 -12.56
N ILE A 65 14.60 -8.61 -13.88
CA ILE A 65 14.37 -9.93 -14.48
C ILE A 65 15.48 -10.93 -14.09
N LYS A 66 16.73 -10.46 -13.99
CA LYS A 66 17.86 -11.29 -13.57
C LYS A 66 17.64 -11.84 -12.15
N MET A 67 17.26 -10.98 -11.21
CA MET A 67 16.97 -11.40 -9.83
C MET A 67 15.87 -12.45 -9.76
N ALA A 68 14.79 -12.28 -10.53
CA ALA A 68 13.70 -13.26 -10.58
C ALA A 68 14.16 -14.61 -11.13
N LYS A 69 14.96 -14.62 -12.21
CA LYS A 69 15.54 -15.84 -12.78
C LYS A 69 16.52 -16.53 -11.84
N ASP A 70 17.38 -15.76 -11.17
CA ASP A 70 18.36 -16.27 -10.21
C ASP A 70 17.67 -16.99 -9.02
N GLN A 71 16.44 -16.58 -8.67
CA GLN A 71 15.60 -17.21 -7.64
C GLN A 71 14.62 -18.28 -8.18
N GLY A 72 14.66 -18.58 -9.48
CA GLY A 72 13.74 -19.54 -10.11
C GLY A 72 12.27 -19.10 -10.10
N LEU A 73 11.99 -17.79 -9.98
CA LEU A 73 10.63 -17.26 -9.96
C LEU A 73 10.05 -17.13 -11.38
N SER A 74 8.74 -17.37 -11.50
CA SER A 74 8.01 -17.07 -12.73
C SER A 74 8.04 -15.57 -13.01
N LEU A 75 8.26 -15.19 -14.26
CA LEU A 75 8.27 -13.78 -14.69
C LEU A 75 6.86 -13.17 -14.82
N ALA A 76 5.81 -13.91 -14.44
CA ALA A 76 4.46 -13.36 -14.35
C ALA A 76 4.43 -12.24 -13.30
N PRO A 77 3.91 -11.03 -13.62
CA PRO A 77 3.95 -9.88 -12.71
C PRO A 77 3.45 -10.18 -11.29
N GLY A 78 2.33 -10.89 -11.16
CA GLY A 78 1.77 -11.27 -9.84
C GLY A 78 2.61 -12.29 -9.04
N LYS A 79 3.67 -12.86 -9.62
CA LYS A 79 4.61 -13.77 -8.94
C LYS A 79 5.90 -13.07 -8.48
N ILE A 80 6.19 -11.89 -9.02
CA ILE A 80 7.38 -11.09 -8.67
C ILE A 80 7.02 -9.78 -7.95
N SER A 81 5.77 -9.34 -8.02
CA SER A 81 5.24 -8.21 -7.26
C SER A 81 4.67 -8.67 -5.91
N GLY A 82 4.72 -7.79 -4.91
CA GLY A 82 3.98 -8.02 -3.67
C GLY A 82 2.47 -7.94 -3.88
N THR A 83 1.70 -8.35 -2.87
CA THR A 83 0.22 -8.32 -2.91
C THR A 83 -0.34 -6.92 -3.19
N CYS A 84 0.43 -5.87 -2.87
CA CYS A 84 0.14 -4.48 -3.23
C CYS A 84 0.22 -4.15 -4.74
N GLY A 85 0.55 -5.12 -5.59
CA GLY A 85 0.73 -4.95 -7.04
C GLY A 85 2.05 -4.26 -7.42
N ARG A 86 2.97 -4.07 -6.48
CA ARG A 86 4.29 -3.43 -6.67
C ARG A 86 5.40 -4.20 -5.98
#